data_AF-A2AS42-F1
#
_entry.id   AF-A2AS42-F1
#
_cell.length_a   1.000
_cell.length_b   1.000
_cell.length_c   1.000
_cell.angle_alpha   90.00
_cell.angle_beta   90.00
_cell.angle_gamma   90.00
#
_symmetry.space_group_name_H-M   'P 1'
#
loop_
_entity.id
_entity.type
_entity.pdbx_description
1 polymer ?
#
loop_
_entity_poly.entity_id
_entity_poly.type
_entity_poly.pdbx_seq_one_letter_code
_entity_poly.pdbx_strand_id
1 'polypeptide(L)'
;MKAQKRGKEQQLDIMNRQYTQLESRLDEILCRIAKETEEIKDLEQQLTDGQIAANEALKKDLEGVISGLQEYLGTIKGQATQAQNECRKLQDEKETLLQRLTEVQQEKEELELIAMDAENMRKELAELESALQEQHEVNASLQQAQGDLSAYETELETQLKLKDAETSQLKQELEKLLRRTQLEQSVLQTELEKERESLRDALGKAQSSEEKQQENNELRTQLKQLQDDNSLLKKQLKEFQNHLNHVVDGLIHPEEVAARVDELRKRLKLGAGEMRIHSPSDVLGKSLADLQKQFSEILARSQWEKEEAQVRERKLHEEMALQQEKLANGQEEFRQACERALEARIKFDKRQHNARIQQLENEIHYLQENLKSMEKIQGLTDLQLQEADEEKERILAQLQELEKKKKREDARSQEQFLGLDEELKSLKKAVAASDKLAAAELTIAKDQLKSLHGTVVRINQERAEVGTQVSQDVLISTVSE
;
A
#
# COMPACT_ATOMS: atom_id res chain seq x y z
N MET A 1 -59.55 -3.04 -168.29
CA MET A 1 -60.19 -3.66 -167.09
C MET A 1 -59.34 -4.76 -166.43
N LYS A 2 -59.25 -6.01 -166.95
CA LYS A 2 -58.61 -7.12 -166.20
C LYS A 2 -57.15 -6.89 -165.75
N ALA A 3 -56.29 -6.30 -166.60
CA ALA A 3 -54.87 -6.06 -166.25
C ALA A 3 -54.68 -5.01 -165.14
N GLN A 4 -55.47 -3.93 -165.16
CA GLN A 4 -55.41 -2.87 -164.15
C GLN A 4 -55.90 -3.36 -162.77
N LYS A 5 -56.83 -4.33 -162.75
CA LYS A 5 -57.22 -5.01 -161.51
C LYS A 5 -56.06 -5.82 -160.92
N ARG A 6 -55.38 -6.62 -161.76
CA ARG A 6 -54.20 -7.42 -161.35
C ARG A 6 -53.04 -6.58 -160.83
N GLY A 7 -52.76 -5.43 -161.44
CA GLY A 7 -51.71 -4.53 -160.96
C GLY A 7 -52.02 -3.92 -159.59
N LYS A 8 -53.29 -3.54 -159.35
CA LYS A 8 -53.74 -3.09 -158.02
C LYS A 8 -53.77 -4.23 -156.99
N GLU A 9 -54.14 -5.45 -157.38
CA GLU A 9 -54.06 -6.65 -156.54
C GLU A 9 -52.60 -6.94 -156.15
N GLN A 10 -51.63 -6.87 -157.07
CA GLN A 10 -50.20 -7.02 -156.74
C GLN A 10 -49.66 -5.91 -155.84
N GLN A 11 -50.10 -4.66 -156.02
CA GLN A 11 -49.70 -3.55 -155.15
C GLN A 11 -50.32 -3.67 -153.75
N LEU A 12 -51.56 -4.16 -153.64
CA LEU A 12 -52.20 -4.53 -152.37
C LEU A 12 -51.46 -5.68 -151.68
N ASP A 13 -51.03 -6.72 -152.40
CA ASP A 13 -50.24 -7.83 -151.84
C ASP A 13 -48.88 -7.36 -151.30
N ILE A 14 -48.16 -6.50 -152.03
CA ILE A 14 -46.88 -5.94 -151.56
C ILE A 14 -47.09 -5.07 -150.31
N MET A 15 -48.14 -4.25 -150.32
CA MET A 15 -48.50 -3.42 -149.17
C MET A 15 -48.92 -4.25 -147.95
N ASN A 16 -49.70 -5.32 -148.12
CA ASN A 16 -50.05 -6.26 -147.05
C ASN A 16 -48.81 -7.01 -146.51
N ARG A 17 -47.84 -7.34 -147.36
CA ARG A 17 -46.55 -7.92 -146.92
C ARG A 17 -45.72 -6.92 -146.12
N GLN A 18 -45.77 -5.63 -146.48
CA GLN A 18 -45.10 -4.57 -145.71
C GLN A 18 -45.82 -4.32 -144.38
N TYR A 19 -47.16 -4.33 -144.34
CA TYR A 19 -47.91 -4.25 -143.09
C TYR A 19 -47.61 -5.43 -142.16
N THR A 20 -47.69 -6.67 -142.65
CA THR A 20 -47.37 -7.86 -141.84
C THR A 20 -45.91 -7.92 -141.36
N GLN A 21 -44.95 -7.37 -142.12
CA GLN A 21 -43.56 -7.20 -141.65
C GLN A 21 -43.39 -6.08 -140.61
N LEU A 22 -44.21 -5.02 -140.68
CA LEU A 22 -44.24 -3.96 -139.67
C LEU A 22 -44.92 -4.43 -138.39
N GLU A 23 -46.01 -5.21 -138.50
CA GLU A 23 -46.68 -5.88 -137.39
C GLU A 23 -45.73 -6.87 -136.71
N SER A 24 -45.06 -7.77 -137.44
CA SER A 24 -44.13 -8.72 -136.82
C SER A 24 -42.97 -8.03 -136.11
N ARG A 25 -42.44 -6.94 -136.68
CA ARG A 25 -41.38 -6.13 -136.04
C ARG A 25 -41.89 -5.37 -134.82
N LEU A 26 -43.15 -4.90 -134.83
CA LEU A 26 -43.77 -4.27 -133.68
C LEU A 26 -43.98 -5.30 -132.55
N ASP A 27 -44.47 -6.50 -132.88
CA ASP A 27 -44.64 -7.61 -131.92
C ASP A 27 -43.29 -8.05 -131.34
N GLU A 28 -42.22 -8.14 -132.12
CA GLU A 28 -40.86 -8.40 -131.62
C GLU A 28 -40.37 -7.33 -130.65
N ILE A 29 -40.63 -6.04 -130.94
CA ILE A 29 -40.27 -4.92 -130.06
C ILE A 29 -41.12 -4.93 -128.79
N LEU A 30 -42.44 -5.18 -128.88
CA LEU A 30 -43.33 -5.31 -127.73
C LEU A 30 -42.95 -6.50 -126.84
N CYS A 31 -42.61 -7.65 -127.44
CA CYS A 31 -42.10 -8.81 -126.72
C CYS A 31 -40.75 -8.53 -126.03
N ARG A 32 -39.88 -7.71 -126.64
CA ARG A 32 -38.62 -7.29 -126.01
C ARG A 32 -38.87 -6.32 -124.85
N ILE A 33 -39.69 -5.29 -125.05
CA ILE A 33 -40.06 -4.33 -124.00
C ILE A 33 -40.71 -5.06 -122.82
N ALA A 34 -41.58 -6.05 -123.07
CA ALA A 34 -42.20 -6.85 -122.01
C ALA A 34 -41.14 -7.63 -121.19
N LYS A 35 -40.13 -8.23 -121.84
CA LYS A 35 -39.01 -8.91 -121.17
C LYS A 35 -38.14 -7.93 -120.39
N GLU A 36 -37.70 -6.85 -121.02
CA GLU A 36 -36.87 -5.81 -120.36
C GLU A 36 -37.61 -5.18 -119.17
N THR A 37 -38.94 -5.01 -119.26
CA THR A 37 -39.77 -4.53 -118.14
C THR A 37 -39.84 -5.54 -116.99
N GLU A 38 -39.90 -6.84 -117.28
CA GLU A 38 -39.89 -7.87 -116.26
C GLU A 38 -38.49 -8.02 -115.62
N GLU A 39 -37.43 -7.97 -116.42
CA GLU A 39 -36.04 -7.94 -115.95
C GLU A 39 -35.77 -6.72 -115.04
N ILE A 40 -36.34 -5.54 -115.34
CA ILE A 40 -36.27 -4.37 -114.46
C ILE A 40 -36.99 -4.62 -113.13
N LYS A 41 -38.20 -5.20 -113.13
CA LYS A 41 -38.90 -5.54 -111.87
C LYS A 41 -38.12 -6.56 -111.05
N ASP A 42 -37.55 -7.59 -111.68
CA ASP A 42 -36.74 -8.61 -111.00
C ASP A 42 -35.51 -7.96 -110.34
N LEU A 43 -34.87 -6.98 -110.99
CA LEU A 43 -33.76 -6.21 -110.44
C LEU A 43 -34.19 -5.24 -109.32
N GLU A 44 -35.34 -4.57 -109.45
CA GLU A 44 -35.93 -3.73 -108.40
C GLU A 44 -36.29 -4.55 -107.15
N GLN A 45 -36.85 -5.75 -107.35
CA GLN A 45 -37.16 -6.70 -106.28
C GLN A 45 -35.89 -7.20 -105.60
N GLN A 46 -34.88 -7.64 -106.37
CA GLN A 46 -33.57 -8.06 -105.83
C GLN A 46 -32.86 -6.94 -105.06
N LEU A 47 -32.93 -5.69 -105.53
CA LEU A 47 -32.39 -4.53 -104.84
C LEU A 47 -33.11 -4.29 -103.51
N THR A 48 -34.43 -4.39 -103.50
CA THR A 48 -35.28 -4.22 -102.31
C THR A 48 -35.00 -5.32 -101.29
N ASP A 49 -34.99 -6.58 -101.71
CA ASP A 49 -34.69 -7.73 -100.86
C ASP A 49 -33.26 -7.70 -100.32
N GLY A 50 -32.30 -7.28 -101.14
CA GLY A 50 -30.90 -7.07 -100.71
C GLY A 50 -30.76 -5.98 -99.66
N GLN A 51 -31.50 -4.87 -99.78
CA GLN A 51 -31.54 -3.82 -98.76
C GLN A 51 -32.23 -4.28 -97.48
N ILE A 52 -33.31 -5.05 -97.57
CA ILE A 52 -33.99 -5.65 -96.40
C ILE A 52 -33.02 -6.59 -95.69
N ALA A 53 -32.39 -7.53 -96.39
CA ALA A 53 -31.45 -8.48 -95.81
C ALA A 53 -30.24 -7.80 -95.15
N ALA A 54 -29.69 -6.74 -95.76
CA ALA A 54 -28.61 -5.96 -95.15
C ALA A 54 -29.04 -5.24 -93.87
N ASN A 55 -30.24 -4.66 -93.85
CA ASN A 55 -30.80 -4.01 -92.66
C ASN A 55 -31.15 -5.02 -91.55
N GLU A 56 -31.64 -6.21 -91.89
CA GLU A 56 -31.88 -7.29 -90.93
C GLU A 56 -30.58 -7.83 -90.33
N ALA A 57 -29.52 -7.99 -91.14
CA ALA A 57 -28.20 -8.36 -90.65
C ALA A 57 -27.65 -7.29 -89.67
N LEU A 58 -27.68 -6.02 -90.05
CA LEU A 58 -27.26 -4.91 -89.17
C LEU A 58 -28.09 -4.84 -87.87
N LYS A 59 -29.41 -5.06 -87.95
CA LYS A 59 -30.28 -5.10 -86.77
C LYS A 59 -29.88 -6.24 -85.83
N LYS A 60 -29.61 -7.43 -86.37
CA LYS A 60 -29.18 -8.60 -85.61
C LYS A 60 -27.81 -8.41 -84.95
N ASP A 61 -26.86 -7.80 -85.65
CA ASP A 61 -25.54 -7.47 -85.09
C ASP A 61 -25.67 -6.44 -83.94
N LEU A 62 -26.51 -5.41 -84.11
CA LEU A 62 -26.81 -4.43 -83.06
C LEU A 62 -27.51 -5.07 -81.85
N GLU A 63 -28.47 -5.97 -82.07
CA GLU A 63 -29.11 -6.75 -81.00
C GLU A 63 -28.10 -7.64 -80.25
N GLY A 64 -27.13 -8.23 -80.96
CA GLY A 64 -26.02 -8.97 -80.37
C GLY A 64 -25.11 -8.09 -79.50
N VAL A 65 -24.71 -6.92 -80.00
CA VAL A 65 -23.89 -5.95 -79.25
C VAL A 65 -24.64 -5.44 -78.01
N ILE A 66 -25.93 -5.11 -78.13
CA ILE A 66 -26.77 -4.69 -77.00
C ILE A 66 -26.85 -5.81 -75.95
N SER A 67 -27.05 -7.06 -76.38
CA SER A 67 -27.13 -8.21 -75.47
C SER A 67 -25.82 -8.42 -74.71
N GLY A 68 -24.67 -8.38 -75.40
CA GLY A 68 -23.35 -8.51 -74.77
C GLY A 68 -23.02 -7.36 -73.80
N LEU A 69 -23.42 -6.13 -74.13
CA LEU A 69 -23.28 -4.98 -73.22
C LEU A 69 -24.18 -5.10 -71.98
N GLN A 70 -25.39 -5.65 -72.14
CA GLN A 70 -26.30 -5.93 -71.02
C GLN A 70 -25.76 -7.03 -70.09
N GLU A 71 -25.19 -8.10 -70.65
CA GLU A 71 -24.54 -9.17 -69.89
C GLU A 71 -23.29 -8.68 -69.14
N TYR A 72 -22.45 -7.88 -69.79
CA TYR A 72 -21.27 -7.26 -69.17
C TYR A 72 -21.66 -6.31 -68.04
N LEU A 73 -22.68 -5.46 -68.25
CA LEU A 73 -23.23 -4.58 -67.21
C LEU A 73 -23.84 -5.39 -66.05
N GLY A 74 -24.52 -6.49 -66.34
CA GLY A 74 -25.03 -7.42 -65.33
C GLY A 74 -23.91 -8.04 -64.49
N THR A 75 -22.83 -8.46 -65.14
CA THR A 75 -21.63 -9.03 -64.48
C THR A 75 -20.94 -8.00 -63.58
N ILE A 76 -20.74 -6.77 -64.06
CA ILE A 76 -20.17 -5.68 -63.23
C ILE A 76 -21.08 -5.39 -62.03
N LYS A 77 -22.40 -5.34 -62.21
CA LYS A 77 -23.34 -5.14 -61.09
C LYS A 77 -23.24 -6.29 -60.08
N GLY A 78 -23.13 -7.54 -60.55
CA GLY A 78 -22.86 -8.71 -59.71
C GLY A 78 -21.58 -8.54 -58.89
N GLN A 79 -20.46 -8.22 -59.54
CA GLN A 79 -19.17 -7.99 -58.88
C GLN A 79 -19.22 -6.81 -57.89
N ALA A 80 -19.87 -5.70 -58.23
CA ALA A 80 -20.01 -4.54 -57.35
C ALA A 80 -20.85 -4.87 -56.10
N THR A 81 -21.95 -5.61 -56.27
CA THR A 81 -22.77 -6.09 -55.13
C THR A 81 -22.04 -7.12 -54.27
N GLN A 82 -21.24 -8.01 -54.87
CA GLN A 82 -20.38 -8.92 -54.12
C GLN A 82 -19.33 -8.17 -53.30
N ALA A 83 -18.57 -7.26 -53.92
CA ALA A 83 -17.57 -6.45 -53.23
C ALA A 83 -18.19 -5.59 -52.12
N GLN A 84 -19.39 -5.02 -52.34
CA GLN A 84 -20.13 -4.30 -51.31
C GLN A 84 -20.51 -5.19 -50.12
N ASN A 85 -20.94 -6.43 -50.38
CA ASN A 85 -21.23 -7.40 -49.32
C ASN A 85 -19.99 -7.87 -48.57
N GLU A 86 -18.84 -7.99 -49.24
CA GLU A 86 -17.56 -8.32 -48.62
C GLU A 86 -17.04 -7.17 -47.75
N CYS A 87 -17.09 -5.92 -48.24
CA CYS A 87 -16.79 -4.73 -47.44
C CYS A 87 -17.69 -4.63 -46.20
N ARG A 88 -18.97 -4.98 -46.31
CA ARG A 88 -19.90 -4.99 -45.18
C ARG A 88 -19.51 -6.04 -44.13
N LYS A 89 -19.22 -7.28 -44.55
CA LYS A 89 -18.75 -8.34 -43.63
C LYS A 89 -17.46 -7.94 -42.92
N LEU A 90 -16.49 -7.36 -43.64
CA LEU A 90 -15.24 -6.88 -43.04
C LEU A 90 -15.47 -5.72 -42.06
N GLN A 91 -16.50 -4.90 -42.28
CA GLN A 91 -16.91 -3.87 -41.33
C GLN A 91 -17.56 -4.49 -40.08
N ASP A 92 -18.48 -5.44 -40.24
CA ASP A 92 -19.10 -6.17 -39.13
C ASP A 92 -18.02 -6.90 -38.30
N GLU A 93 -17.07 -7.57 -38.96
CA GLU A 93 -15.91 -8.23 -38.33
C GLU A 93 -15.03 -7.22 -37.58
N LYS A 94 -14.71 -6.07 -38.18
CA LYS A 94 -13.98 -4.98 -37.52
C LYS A 94 -14.69 -4.48 -36.26
N GLU A 95 -16.01 -4.31 -36.30
CA GLU A 95 -16.81 -3.87 -35.16
C GLU A 95 -16.79 -4.92 -34.02
N THR A 96 -16.92 -6.20 -34.33
CA THR A 96 -16.78 -7.28 -33.32
C THR A 96 -15.37 -7.38 -32.72
N LEU A 97 -14.32 -7.17 -33.52
CA LEU A 97 -12.93 -7.14 -33.05
C LEU A 97 -12.65 -5.93 -32.16
N LEU A 98 -13.21 -4.76 -32.47
CA LEU A 98 -13.12 -3.57 -31.62
C LEU A 98 -13.82 -3.80 -30.27
N GLN A 99 -15.02 -4.40 -30.29
CA GLN A 99 -15.73 -4.76 -29.07
C GLN A 99 -14.90 -5.76 -28.23
N ARG A 100 -14.36 -6.83 -28.84
CA ARG A 100 -13.51 -7.78 -28.12
C ARG A 100 -12.21 -7.16 -27.59
N LEU A 101 -11.64 -6.18 -28.30
CA LEU A 101 -10.49 -5.42 -27.81
C LEU A 101 -10.86 -4.63 -26.54
N THR A 102 -12.02 -3.96 -26.52
CA THR A 102 -12.47 -3.25 -25.31
C THR A 102 -12.75 -4.17 -24.13
N GLU A 103 -13.32 -5.36 -24.37
CA GLU A 103 -13.51 -6.40 -23.34
C GLU A 103 -12.17 -6.85 -22.75
N VAL A 104 -11.20 -7.21 -23.60
CA VAL A 104 -9.86 -7.65 -23.15
C VAL A 104 -9.09 -6.54 -22.42
N GLN A 105 -9.34 -5.28 -22.77
CA GLN A 105 -8.71 -4.14 -22.10
C GLN A 105 -9.32 -3.89 -20.71
N GLN A 106 -10.63 -4.09 -20.54
CA GLN A 106 -11.29 -4.10 -19.24
C GLN A 106 -10.82 -5.30 -18.39
N GLU A 107 -10.79 -6.51 -18.96
CA GLU A 107 -10.24 -7.72 -18.31
C GLU A 107 -8.79 -7.47 -17.82
N LYS A 108 -7.97 -6.75 -18.59
CA LYS A 108 -6.60 -6.36 -18.19
C LYS A 108 -6.60 -5.39 -17.01
N GLU A 109 -7.43 -4.35 -17.03
CA GLU A 109 -7.52 -3.34 -15.97
C GLU A 109 -7.98 -3.97 -14.64
N GLU A 110 -8.94 -4.90 -14.69
CA GLU A 110 -9.37 -5.70 -13.54
C GLU A 110 -8.24 -6.60 -13.00
N LEU A 111 -7.51 -7.29 -13.88
CA LEU A 111 -6.37 -8.12 -13.48
C LEU A 111 -5.20 -7.31 -12.91
N GLU A 112 -5.00 -6.07 -13.37
CA GLU A 112 -3.98 -5.15 -12.85
C GLU A 112 -4.33 -4.68 -11.43
N LEU A 113 -5.61 -4.41 -11.15
CA LEU A 113 -6.11 -4.13 -9.80
C LEU A 113 -5.96 -5.34 -8.87
N ILE A 114 -6.36 -6.54 -9.32
CA ILE A 114 -6.20 -7.79 -8.54
C ILE A 114 -4.71 -8.09 -8.26
N ALA A 115 -3.82 -7.81 -9.22
CA ALA A 115 -2.39 -7.99 -9.03
C ALA A 115 -1.81 -7.01 -7.99
N MET A 116 -2.30 -5.75 -7.97
CA MET A 116 -1.92 -4.76 -6.96
C MET A 116 -2.40 -5.17 -5.56
N ASP A 117 -3.64 -5.63 -5.43
CA ASP A 117 -4.19 -6.13 -4.16
C ASP A 117 -3.44 -7.38 -3.66
N ALA A 118 -3.09 -8.31 -4.56
CA ALA A 118 -2.27 -9.48 -4.23
C ALA A 118 -0.87 -9.10 -3.74
N GLU A 119 -0.26 -8.06 -4.31
CA GLU A 119 1.05 -7.56 -3.89
C GLU A 119 0.98 -6.79 -2.56
N ASN A 120 -0.13 -6.09 -2.29
CA ASN A 120 -0.37 -5.45 -0.99
C ASN A 120 -0.56 -6.50 0.11
N MET A 121 -1.38 -7.53 -0.12
CA MET A 121 -1.52 -8.66 0.82
C MET A 121 -0.20 -9.39 1.08
N ARG A 122 0.70 -9.50 0.09
CA ARG A 122 2.05 -10.06 0.31
C ARG A 122 2.91 -9.20 1.23
N LYS A 123 2.85 -7.87 1.11
CA LYS A 123 3.58 -6.96 2.01
C LYS A 123 3.07 -7.08 3.44
N GLU A 124 1.75 -7.07 3.62
CA GLU A 124 1.13 -7.28 4.94
C GLU A 124 1.53 -8.63 5.56
N LEU A 125 1.56 -9.71 4.78
CA LEU A 125 2.04 -11.01 5.24
C LEU A 125 3.53 -10.97 5.62
N ALA A 126 4.39 -10.34 4.84
CA ALA A 126 5.81 -10.21 5.17
C ALA A 126 6.07 -9.36 6.42
N GLU A 127 5.28 -8.29 6.64
CA GLU A 127 5.31 -7.50 7.87
C GLU A 127 4.87 -8.31 9.09
N LEU A 128 3.80 -9.12 8.95
CA LEU A 128 3.33 -10.02 10.00
C LEU A 128 4.34 -11.15 10.30
N GLU A 129 5.00 -11.71 9.29
CA GLU A 129 6.07 -12.70 9.45
C GLU A 129 7.28 -12.10 10.17
N SER A 130 7.69 -10.87 9.83
CA SER A 130 8.76 -10.15 10.53
C SER A 130 8.40 -9.89 11.99
N ALA A 131 7.18 -9.41 12.26
CA ALA A 131 6.71 -9.18 13.62
C ALA A 131 6.63 -10.49 14.43
N LEU A 132 6.23 -11.60 13.82
CA LEU A 132 6.22 -12.92 14.46
C LEU A 132 7.64 -13.40 14.79
N GLN A 133 8.61 -13.19 13.90
CA GLN A 133 10.02 -13.51 14.13
C GLN A 133 10.60 -12.68 15.28
N GLU A 134 10.34 -11.37 15.33
CA GLU A 134 10.71 -10.51 16.46
C GLU A 134 10.12 -11.00 17.78
N GLN A 135 8.85 -11.42 17.79
CA GLN A 135 8.23 -12.02 18.99
C GLN A 135 8.90 -13.34 19.39
N HIS A 136 9.33 -14.18 18.44
CA HIS A 136 10.09 -15.39 18.76
C HIS A 136 11.46 -15.08 19.37
N GLU A 137 12.18 -14.08 18.86
CA GLU A 137 13.48 -13.65 19.39
C GLU A 137 13.37 -13.05 20.79
N VAL A 138 12.33 -12.24 21.05
CA VAL A 138 12.03 -11.72 22.40
C VAL A 138 11.67 -12.85 23.36
N ASN A 139 10.85 -13.83 22.94
CA ASN A 139 10.51 -14.99 23.77
C ASN A 139 11.73 -15.87 24.08
N ALA A 140 12.60 -16.11 23.10
CA ALA A 140 13.85 -16.85 23.32
C ALA A 140 14.77 -16.13 24.31
N SER A 141 14.91 -14.80 24.17
CA SER A 141 15.68 -13.96 25.08
C SER A 141 15.11 -13.98 26.51
N LEU A 142 13.79 -13.97 26.65
CA LEU A 142 13.11 -14.04 27.95
C LEU A 142 13.25 -15.43 28.59
N GLN A 143 13.15 -16.51 27.82
CA GLN A 143 13.42 -17.87 28.30
C GLN A 143 14.87 -18.04 28.77
N GLN A 144 15.83 -17.47 28.04
CA GLN A 144 17.23 -17.46 28.46
C GLN A 144 17.40 -16.69 29.79
N ALA A 145 16.88 -15.46 29.88
CA ALA A 145 16.94 -14.65 31.09
C ALA A 145 16.26 -15.34 32.30
N GLN A 146 15.16 -16.07 32.07
CA GLN A 146 14.52 -16.89 33.11
C GLN A 146 15.41 -18.05 33.56
N GLY A 147 16.13 -18.70 32.63
CA GLY A 147 17.13 -19.72 32.95
C GLY A 147 18.30 -19.18 33.77
N ASP A 148 18.83 -18.02 33.36
CA ASP A 148 19.93 -17.34 34.05
C ASP A 148 19.52 -16.89 35.47
N LEU A 149 18.31 -16.35 35.63
CA LEU A 149 17.73 -16.01 36.94
C LEU A 149 17.56 -17.26 37.82
N SER A 150 17.03 -18.35 37.28
CA SER A 150 16.87 -19.59 38.04
C SER A 150 18.22 -20.18 38.48
N ALA A 151 19.25 -20.12 37.63
CA ALA A 151 20.60 -20.50 37.99
C ALA A 151 21.13 -19.64 39.15
N TYR A 152 20.97 -18.32 39.09
CA TYR A 152 21.37 -17.39 40.15
C TYR A 152 20.59 -17.62 41.47
N GLU A 153 19.29 -17.90 41.40
CA GLU A 153 18.48 -18.29 42.56
C GLU A 153 19.02 -19.56 43.22
N THR A 154 19.36 -20.60 42.45
CA THR A 154 19.96 -21.81 43.01
C THR A 154 21.33 -21.56 43.64
N GLU A 155 22.16 -20.68 43.04
CA GLU A 155 23.44 -20.30 43.64
C GLU A 155 23.21 -19.60 44.98
N LEU A 156 22.33 -18.60 45.03
CA LEU A 156 21.99 -17.87 46.25
C LEU A 156 21.43 -18.80 47.34
N GLU A 157 20.56 -19.76 46.99
CA GLU A 157 20.09 -20.80 47.90
C GLU A 157 21.24 -21.64 48.47
N THR A 158 22.23 -22.03 47.66
CA THR A 158 23.38 -22.80 48.15
C THR A 158 24.26 -21.96 49.08
N GLN A 159 24.48 -20.68 48.77
CA GLN A 159 25.21 -19.76 49.63
C GLN A 159 24.49 -19.56 50.97
N LEU A 160 23.16 -19.41 50.98
CA LEU A 160 22.35 -19.34 52.20
C LEU A 160 22.46 -20.63 53.03
N LYS A 161 22.31 -21.81 52.41
CA LYS A 161 22.45 -23.11 53.09
C LYS A 161 23.84 -23.29 53.72
N LEU A 162 24.89 -22.80 53.06
CA LEU A 162 26.26 -22.79 53.62
C LEU A 162 26.37 -21.84 54.82
N LYS A 163 25.81 -20.61 54.74
CA LYS A 163 25.84 -19.64 55.84
C LYS A 163 25.00 -20.08 57.04
N ASP A 164 23.88 -20.76 56.82
CA ASP A 164 23.09 -21.38 57.89
C ASP A 164 23.84 -22.53 58.56
N ALA A 165 24.59 -23.33 57.80
CA ALA A 165 25.46 -24.39 58.33
C ALA A 165 26.62 -23.82 59.16
N GLU A 166 27.35 -22.81 58.65
CA GLU A 166 28.39 -22.08 59.39
C GLU A 166 27.83 -21.47 60.69
N THR A 167 26.70 -20.77 60.61
CA THR A 167 26.04 -20.15 61.77
C THR A 167 25.61 -21.20 62.80
N SER A 168 25.16 -22.37 62.35
CA SER A 168 24.79 -23.49 63.22
C SER A 168 26.00 -24.12 63.90
N GLN A 169 27.14 -24.25 63.20
CA GLN A 169 28.40 -24.71 63.77
C GLN A 169 28.91 -23.74 64.84
N LEU A 170 28.98 -22.43 64.53
CA LEU A 170 29.41 -21.40 65.46
C LEU A 170 28.52 -21.33 66.72
N LYS A 171 27.20 -21.51 66.58
CA LYS A 171 26.28 -21.64 67.73
C LYS A 171 26.61 -22.85 68.61
N GLN A 172 26.89 -24.01 68.02
CA GLN A 172 27.28 -25.20 68.79
C GLN A 172 28.65 -25.05 69.46
N GLU A 173 29.61 -24.38 68.83
CA GLU A 173 30.92 -24.08 69.42
C GLU A 173 30.80 -23.10 70.59
N LEU A 174 30.00 -22.04 70.43
CA LEU A 174 29.70 -21.10 71.51
C LEU A 174 29.02 -21.79 72.69
N GLU A 175 28.07 -22.70 72.44
CA GLU A 175 27.41 -23.48 73.50
C GLU A 175 28.38 -24.42 74.22
N LYS A 176 29.26 -25.12 73.48
CA LYS A 176 30.33 -25.97 74.07
C LYS A 176 31.27 -25.14 74.94
N LEU A 177 31.69 -23.96 74.46
CA LEU A 177 32.56 -23.05 75.20
C LEU A 177 31.87 -22.54 76.47
N LEU A 178 30.61 -22.10 76.38
CA LEU A 178 29.83 -21.64 77.52
C LEU A 178 29.65 -22.74 78.58
N ARG A 179 29.34 -23.98 78.18
CA ARG A 179 29.30 -25.14 79.09
C ARG A 179 30.66 -25.40 79.74
N ARG A 180 31.76 -25.30 78.97
CA ARG A 180 33.13 -25.46 79.50
C ARG A 180 33.45 -24.37 80.53
N THR A 181 33.17 -23.10 80.24
CA THR A 181 33.38 -21.99 81.18
C THR A 181 32.53 -22.13 82.44
N GLN A 182 31.29 -22.61 82.35
CA GLN A 182 30.47 -22.92 83.52
C GLN A 182 31.07 -24.04 84.39
N LEU A 183 31.59 -25.10 83.77
CA LEU A 183 32.27 -26.17 84.49
C LEU A 183 33.58 -25.68 85.13
N GLU A 184 34.40 -24.91 84.41
CA GLU A 184 35.62 -24.29 84.95
C GLU A 184 35.31 -23.36 86.14
N GLN A 185 34.27 -22.53 86.04
CA GLN A 185 33.79 -21.69 87.15
C GLN A 185 33.32 -22.52 88.35
N SER A 186 32.58 -23.61 88.12
CA SER A 186 32.13 -24.50 89.20
C SER A 186 33.30 -25.20 89.88
N VAL A 187 34.28 -25.70 89.12
CA VAL A 187 35.50 -26.30 89.66
C VAL A 187 36.27 -25.28 90.51
N LEU A 188 36.57 -24.10 89.95
CA LEU A 188 37.26 -23.02 90.65
C LEU A 188 36.52 -22.58 91.93
N GLN A 189 35.18 -22.55 91.92
CA GLN A 189 34.40 -22.28 93.12
C GLN A 189 34.58 -23.38 94.18
N THR A 190 34.52 -24.66 93.80
CA THR A 190 34.75 -25.75 94.77
C THR A 190 36.18 -25.82 95.28
N GLU A 191 37.17 -25.40 94.48
CA GLU A 191 38.56 -25.28 94.90
C GLU A 191 38.73 -24.12 95.91
N LEU A 192 38.15 -22.95 95.60
CA LEU A 192 38.12 -21.81 96.52
C LEU A 192 37.41 -22.13 97.85
N GLU A 193 36.33 -22.92 97.81
CA GLU A 193 35.61 -23.38 99.01
C GLU A 193 36.47 -24.34 99.84
N LYS A 194 37.15 -25.33 99.22
CA LYS A 194 38.11 -26.21 99.89
C LYS A 194 39.30 -25.46 100.48
N GLU A 195 39.85 -24.48 99.76
CA GLU A 195 40.92 -23.62 100.29
C GLU A 195 40.43 -22.85 101.52
N ARG A 196 39.25 -22.23 101.46
CA ARG A 196 38.62 -21.53 102.59
C ARG A 196 38.36 -22.45 103.80
N GLU A 197 37.94 -23.70 103.57
CA GLU A 197 37.80 -24.71 104.63
C GLU A 197 39.16 -25.09 105.22
N SER A 198 40.16 -25.37 104.39
CA SER A 198 41.51 -25.69 104.84
C SER A 198 42.17 -24.55 105.65
N LEU A 199 41.92 -23.29 105.25
CA LEU A 199 42.35 -22.09 105.96
C LEU A 199 41.60 -21.91 107.28
N ARG A 200 40.29 -22.23 107.32
CA ARG A 200 39.50 -22.22 108.55
C ARG A 200 39.98 -23.29 109.54
N ASP A 201 40.29 -24.49 109.06
CA ASP A 201 40.87 -25.57 109.86
C ASP A 201 42.27 -25.21 110.38
N ALA A 202 43.10 -24.61 109.55
CA ALA A 202 44.43 -24.12 109.94
C ALA A 202 44.32 -23.01 110.99
N LEU A 203 43.39 -22.07 110.82
CA LEU A 203 43.12 -20.98 111.75
C LEU A 203 42.56 -21.49 113.07
N GLY A 204 41.63 -22.47 113.06
CA GLY A 204 41.12 -23.11 114.28
C GLY A 204 42.20 -23.91 115.02
N LYS A 205 43.10 -24.59 114.31
CA LYS A 205 44.29 -25.24 114.90
C LYS A 205 45.26 -24.21 115.48
N ALA A 206 45.47 -23.08 114.81
CA ALA A 206 46.30 -21.99 115.31
C ALA A 206 45.70 -21.36 116.57
N GLN A 207 44.40 -21.08 116.59
CA GLN A 207 43.67 -20.59 117.77
C GLN A 207 43.75 -21.59 118.93
N SER A 208 43.48 -22.88 118.73
CA SER A 208 43.64 -23.88 119.80
C SER A 208 45.10 -24.04 120.26
N SER A 209 46.08 -23.79 119.39
CA SER A 209 47.48 -23.73 119.78
C SER A 209 47.83 -22.45 120.54
N GLU A 210 47.17 -21.34 120.23
CA GLU A 210 47.31 -20.07 120.95
C GLU A 210 46.66 -20.14 122.32
N GLU A 211 45.44 -20.69 122.44
CA GLU A 211 44.79 -21.02 123.71
C GLU A 211 45.68 -21.93 124.57
N LYS A 212 46.22 -23.02 124.02
CA LYS A 212 47.19 -23.88 124.72
C LYS A 212 48.49 -23.14 125.06
N GLN A 213 48.91 -22.17 124.27
CA GLN A 213 50.08 -21.35 124.59
C GLN A 213 49.75 -20.30 125.66
N GLN A 214 48.53 -19.79 125.73
CA GLN A 214 48.02 -18.95 126.81
C GLN A 214 47.91 -19.76 128.10
N GLU A 215 47.31 -20.96 128.09
CA GLU A 215 47.34 -21.92 129.20
C GLU A 215 48.78 -22.27 129.60
N ASN A 216 49.70 -22.50 128.65
CA ASN A 216 51.11 -22.76 128.95
C ASN A 216 51.79 -21.53 129.55
N ASN A 217 51.42 -20.32 129.12
CA ASN A 217 51.91 -19.07 129.68
C ASN A 217 51.32 -18.82 131.09
N GLU A 218 50.07 -19.19 131.35
CA GLU A 218 49.44 -19.15 132.68
C GLU A 218 50.05 -20.18 133.63
N LEU A 219 50.30 -21.40 133.15
CA LEU A 219 51.07 -22.40 133.89
C LEU A 219 52.51 -21.93 134.13
N ARG A 220 53.13 -21.21 133.18
CA ARG A 220 54.44 -20.58 133.38
C ARG A 220 54.38 -19.40 134.35
N THR A 221 53.33 -18.59 134.38
CA THR A 221 53.20 -17.50 135.36
C THR A 221 52.87 -18.05 136.74
N GLN A 222 52.06 -19.11 136.86
CA GLN A 222 51.86 -19.84 138.11
C GLN A 222 53.16 -20.52 138.60
N LEU A 223 53.91 -21.17 137.70
CA LEU A 223 55.20 -21.78 138.03
C LEU A 223 56.25 -20.72 138.37
N LYS A 224 56.20 -19.54 137.73
CA LYS A 224 57.01 -18.38 138.06
C LYS A 224 56.58 -17.76 139.39
N GLN A 225 55.29 -17.69 139.71
CA GLN A 225 54.75 -17.25 141.00
C GLN A 225 55.23 -18.19 142.12
N LEU A 226 55.16 -19.51 141.91
CA LEU A 226 55.71 -20.50 142.83
C LEU A 226 57.25 -20.43 142.94
N GLN A 227 57.95 -20.11 141.85
CA GLN A 227 59.38 -19.80 141.89
C GLN A 227 59.66 -18.50 142.66
N ASP A 228 58.82 -17.48 142.49
CA ASP A 228 58.95 -16.18 143.12
C ASP A 228 58.61 -16.28 144.61
N ASP A 229 57.65 -17.12 145.03
CA ASP A 229 57.36 -17.47 146.43
C ASP A 229 58.48 -18.32 147.05
N ASN A 230 59.04 -19.29 146.31
CA ASN A 230 60.25 -20.01 146.71
C ASN A 230 61.45 -19.06 146.81
N SER A 231 61.50 -18.03 145.95
CA SER A 231 62.48 -16.95 146.00
C SER A 231 62.21 -15.98 147.15
N LEU A 232 60.94 -15.76 147.54
CA LEU A 232 60.52 -14.87 148.62
C LEU A 232 60.85 -15.49 149.96
N LEU A 233 60.64 -16.81 150.12
CA LEU A 233 61.14 -17.58 151.27
C LEU A 233 62.68 -17.60 151.32
N LYS A 234 63.37 -17.63 150.17
CA LYS A 234 64.84 -17.48 150.10
C LYS A 234 65.32 -16.03 150.28
N LYS A 235 64.49 -15.04 149.97
CA LYS A 235 64.76 -13.60 150.15
C LYS A 235 64.50 -13.17 151.58
N GLN A 236 63.48 -13.68 152.27
CA GLN A 236 63.36 -13.53 153.73
C GLN A 236 64.59 -14.09 154.47
N LEU A 237 65.26 -15.09 153.90
CA LEU A 237 66.55 -15.61 154.40
C LEU A 237 67.79 -14.76 154.03
N LYS A 238 67.67 -13.77 153.14
CA LYS A 238 68.80 -13.05 152.50
C LYS A 238 68.67 -11.51 152.51
N GLU A 239 67.48 -10.98 152.76
CA GLU A 239 67.15 -9.56 152.90
C GLU A 239 67.57 -8.99 154.26
N PHE A 240 67.87 -9.84 155.24
CA PHE A 240 68.65 -9.44 156.42
C PHE A 240 70.14 -9.17 156.10
N GLN A 241 70.63 -9.49 154.90
CA GLN A 241 72.08 -9.55 154.66
C GLN A 241 72.64 -8.54 153.63
N ASN A 242 71.87 -8.04 152.64
CA ASN A 242 72.43 -7.11 151.62
C ASN A 242 71.41 -6.09 151.06
N HIS A 243 71.01 -5.11 151.87
CA HIS A 243 70.25 -3.93 151.42
C HIS A 243 71.17 -2.75 151.07
N LEU A 244 72.10 -2.90 150.11
CA LEU A 244 72.96 -1.78 149.69
C LEU A 244 73.31 -1.81 148.19
N ASN A 245 72.86 -0.76 147.48
CA ASN A 245 73.29 -0.28 146.14
C ASN A 245 72.61 -0.85 144.88
N HIS A 246 71.55 -0.14 144.44
CA HIS A 246 71.31 0.54 143.14
C HIS A 246 71.77 -0.11 141.79
N VAL A 247 71.04 -0.16 140.64
CA VAL A 247 69.98 0.67 139.97
C VAL A 247 70.54 1.94 139.26
N VAL A 248 70.29 2.32 137.99
CA VAL A 248 69.84 1.71 136.67
C VAL A 248 69.96 2.83 135.57
N ASP A 249 69.87 2.58 134.23
CA ASP A 249 69.16 3.47 133.23
C ASP A 249 69.37 3.26 131.69
N GLY A 250 68.38 3.70 130.85
CA GLY A 250 68.58 4.32 129.50
C GLY A 250 67.66 3.97 128.27
N LEU A 251 66.91 4.95 127.67
CA LEU A 251 66.17 4.93 126.34
C LEU A 251 65.86 6.37 125.77
N ILE A 252 65.45 6.58 124.48
CA ILE A 252 65.31 7.90 123.74
C ILE A 252 64.09 8.02 122.72
N HIS A 253 63.76 9.25 122.21
CA HIS A 253 62.51 9.81 121.57
C HIS A 253 62.55 10.27 120.05
N PRO A 254 61.42 10.80 119.44
CA PRO A 254 61.25 11.04 117.98
C PRO A 254 60.70 12.43 117.48
N GLU A 255 61.54 13.32 116.93
CA GLU A 255 61.11 14.67 116.47
C GLU A 255 61.40 15.04 114.97
N GLU A 256 62.06 14.19 114.18
CA GLU A 256 62.68 14.62 112.90
C GLU A 256 61.76 14.66 111.65
N VAL A 257 60.52 14.17 111.73
CA VAL A 257 59.71 13.85 110.52
C VAL A 257 58.97 15.07 109.94
N ALA A 258 58.57 16.04 110.75
CA ALA A 258 57.60 17.08 110.35
C ALA A 258 58.15 18.12 109.35
N ALA A 259 59.45 18.44 109.40
CA ALA A 259 60.01 19.60 108.69
C ALA A 259 60.16 19.43 107.16
N ARG A 260 60.11 18.20 106.63
CA ARG A 260 60.49 17.91 105.23
C ARG A 260 59.35 17.92 104.21
N VAL A 261 58.09 17.97 104.65
CA VAL A 261 56.92 17.85 103.75
C VAL A 261 56.58 19.17 103.03
N ASP A 262 56.84 20.33 103.64
CA ASP A 262 56.45 21.62 103.07
C ASP A 262 57.34 22.14 101.93
N GLU A 263 58.54 21.59 101.73
CA GLU A 263 59.42 22.00 100.63
C GLU A 263 58.92 21.51 99.26
N LEU A 264 58.31 20.32 99.20
CA LEU A 264 57.75 19.74 97.97
C LEU A 264 56.65 20.62 97.35
N ARG A 265 55.79 21.19 98.20
CA ARG A 265 54.62 21.99 97.80
C ARG A 265 54.98 23.26 97.02
N LYS A 266 56.17 23.82 97.24
CA LYS A 266 56.63 25.07 96.59
C LYS A 266 57.23 24.81 95.21
N ARG A 267 57.93 23.69 95.01
CA ARG A 267 58.64 23.38 93.74
C ARG A 267 57.69 23.03 92.59
N LEU A 268 56.57 22.36 92.88
CA LEU A 268 55.53 22.03 91.90
C LEU A 268 54.83 23.25 91.25
N LYS A 269 54.93 24.45 91.84
CA LYS A 269 54.28 25.68 91.31
C LYS A 269 55.14 26.51 90.36
N LEU A 270 56.44 26.20 90.21
CA LEU A 270 57.41 27.07 89.52
C LEU A 270 58.08 26.45 88.28
N GLY A 271 57.74 25.20 87.93
CA GLY A 271 58.07 24.63 86.61
C GLY A 271 59.55 24.31 86.33
N ALA A 272 60.47 24.43 87.29
CA ALA A 272 61.88 24.05 87.12
C ALA A 272 62.57 23.66 88.44
N GLY A 273 63.29 22.53 88.45
CA GLY A 273 64.28 22.17 89.48
C GLY A 273 64.07 20.83 90.19
N GLU A 274 65.09 19.96 90.18
CA GLU A 274 65.12 18.66 90.90
C GLU A 274 65.30 18.82 92.42
N MET A 275 64.82 17.84 93.19
CA MET A 275 65.05 17.72 94.64
C MET A 275 66.53 17.44 94.96
N ARG A 276 67.11 18.12 95.96
CA ARG A 276 68.48 17.86 96.42
C ARG A 276 68.51 16.73 97.45
N ILE A 277 69.26 15.67 97.15
CA ILE A 277 69.59 14.60 98.10
C ILE A 277 70.75 15.07 98.99
N HIS A 278 70.60 14.99 100.31
CA HIS A 278 71.59 15.52 101.27
C HIS A 278 72.38 14.43 102.03
N SER A 279 72.02 13.15 101.91
CA SER A 279 72.75 12.01 102.51
C SER A 279 72.41 10.67 101.83
N PRO A 280 73.32 9.68 101.78
CA PRO A 280 73.02 8.35 101.23
C PRO A 280 71.86 7.60 101.93
N SER A 281 71.60 7.93 103.20
CA SER A 281 70.54 7.34 104.04
C SER A 281 69.19 8.08 103.94
N ASP A 282 69.06 9.06 103.07
CA ASP A 282 67.86 9.88 102.90
C ASP A 282 66.80 9.17 102.03
N VAL A 283 66.03 8.28 102.65
CA VAL A 283 64.96 7.50 101.98
C VAL A 283 63.84 8.42 101.47
N LEU A 284 63.51 9.49 102.21
CA LEU A 284 62.50 10.48 101.83
C LEU A 284 62.92 11.27 100.58
N GLY A 285 64.18 11.68 100.48
CA GLY A 285 64.70 12.42 99.34
C GLY A 285 64.62 11.65 98.01
N LYS A 286 64.86 10.33 98.04
CA LYS A 286 64.78 9.45 96.85
C LYS A 286 63.34 9.32 96.35
N SER A 287 62.42 8.94 97.24
CA SER A 287 60.99 8.74 96.89
C SER A 287 60.32 9.96 96.28
N LEU A 288 60.74 11.17 96.66
CA LEU A 288 60.20 12.42 96.12
C LEU A 288 60.79 12.81 94.75
N ALA A 289 62.03 12.42 94.46
CA ALA A 289 62.65 12.64 93.14
C ALA A 289 62.06 11.70 92.08
N ASP A 290 61.85 10.43 92.41
CA ASP A 290 61.26 9.45 91.49
C ASP A 290 59.82 9.83 91.08
N LEU A 291 59.03 10.38 92.02
CA LEU A 291 57.69 10.88 91.73
C LEU A 291 57.71 12.10 90.77
N GLN A 292 58.67 13.01 90.94
CA GLN A 292 58.85 14.16 90.04
C GLN A 292 59.18 13.72 88.61
N LYS A 293 60.00 12.67 88.46
CA LYS A 293 60.33 12.08 87.16
C LYS A 293 59.11 11.47 86.46
N GLN A 294 58.29 10.70 87.19
CA GLN A 294 57.05 10.13 86.65
C GLN A 294 56.09 11.20 86.11
N PHE A 295 55.93 12.33 86.81
CA PHE A 295 55.11 13.44 86.31
C PHE A 295 55.62 14.05 85.00
N SER A 296 56.94 14.22 84.84
CA SER A 296 57.51 14.71 83.57
C SER A 296 57.34 13.72 82.42
N GLU A 297 57.46 12.41 82.66
CA GLU A 297 57.23 11.38 81.65
C GLU A 297 55.76 11.32 81.21
N ILE A 298 54.79 11.48 82.12
CA ILE A 298 53.36 11.52 81.80
C ILE A 298 53.01 12.74 80.95
N LEU A 299 53.54 13.92 81.28
CA LEU A 299 53.30 15.15 80.50
C LEU A 299 53.87 15.04 79.08
N ALA A 300 55.08 14.49 78.93
CA ALA A 300 55.69 14.26 77.62
C ALA A 300 54.87 13.28 76.76
N ARG A 301 54.36 12.18 77.34
CA ARG A 301 53.50 11.22 76.62
C ARG A 301 52.18 11.86 76.19
N SER A 302 51.51 12.58 77.09
CA SER A 302 50.25 13.27 76.77
C SER A 302 50.41 14.31 75.65
N GLN A 303 51.55 15.01 75.62
CA GLN A 303 51.85 15.95 74.55
C GLN A 303 52.12 15.26 73.20
N TRP A 304 52.85 14.15 73.20
CA TRP A 304 53.06 13.32 72.00
C TRP A 304 51.76 12.71 71.46
N GLU A 305 50.91 12.14 72.34
CA GLU A 305 49.60 11.59 71.97
C GLU A 305 48.68 12.65 71.35
N LYS A 306 48.72 13.89 71.85
CA LYS A 306 47.99 15.03 71.26
C LYS A 306 48.49 15.38 69.87
N GLU A 307 49.81 15.44 69.66
CA GLU A 307 50.41 15.71 68.35
C GLU A 307 50.08 14.58 67.35
N GLU A 308 50.13 13.32 67.79
CA GLU A 308 49.77 12.17 66.96
C GLU A 308 48.27 12.17 66.60
N ALA A 309 47.39 12.51 67.54
CA ALA A 309 45.97 12.70 67.28
C ALA A 309 45.69 13.81 66.25
N GLN A 310 46.38 14.95 66.36
CA GLN A 310 46.28 16.05 65.37
C GLN A 310 46.83 15.67 63.98
N VAL A 311 47.75 14.71 63.88
CA VAL A 311 48.19 14.17 62.58
C VAL A 311 47.15 13.21 62.02
N ARG A 312 46.54 12.34 62.84
CA ARG A 312 45.43 11.47 62.42
C ARG A 312 44.21 12.29 61.95
N GLU A 313 43.85 13.33 62.69
CA GLU A 313 42.75 14.23 62.35
C GLU A 313 42.97 14.92 60.99
N ARG A 314 44.18 15.43 60.73
CA ARG A 314 44.52 16.03 59.42
C ARG A 314 44.40 15.04 58.27
N LYS A 315 44.91 13.81 58.43
CA LYS A 315 44.77 12.75 57.42
C LYS A 315 43.30 12.41 57.14
N LEU A 316 42.47 12.31 58.17
CA LEU A 316 41.03 12.07 57.99
C LEU A 316 40.34 13.24 57.26
N HIS A 317 40.74 14.49 57.50
CA HIS A 317 40.22 15.64 56.74
C HIS A 317 40.67 15.62 55.27
N GLU A 318 41.93 15.27 54.98
CA GLU A 318 42.45 15.09 53.62
C GLU A 318 41.73 13.95 52.89
N GLU A 319 41.49 12.82 53.55
CA GLU A 319 40.72 11.70 53.02
C GLU A 319 39.25 12.08 52.77
N MET A 320 38.59 12.79 53.70
CA MET A 320 37.23 13.28 53.47
C MET A 320 37.15 14.25 52.29
N ALA A 321 38.11 15.16 52.14
CA ALA A 321 38.17 16.09 51.00
C ALA A 321 38.33 15.32 49.67
N LEU A 322 39.23 14.33 49.62
CA LEU A 322 39.43 13.49 48.45
C LEU A 322 38.19 12.66 48.09
N GLN A 323 37.44 12.17 49.09
CA GLN A 323 36.19 11.43 48.84
C GLN A 323 35.06 12.37 48.40
N GLN A 324 34.99 13.60 48.92
CA GLN A 324 34.05 14.63 48.44
C GLN A 324 34.35 15.04 46.99
N GLU A 325 35.62 15.21 46.63
CA GLU A 325 36.04 15.49 45.25
C GLU A 325 35.68 14.35 44.30
N LYS A 326 35.97 13.09 44.68
CA LYS A 326 35.58 11.91 43.90
C LYS A 326 34.07 11.79 43.72
N LEU A 327 33.29 12.09 44.77
CA LEU A 327 31.83 12.09 44.69
C LEU A 327 31.32 13.19 43.76
N ALA A 328 31.88 14.39 43.83
CA ALA A 328 31.53 15.51 42.95
C ALA A 328 31.86 15.20 41.48
N ASN A 329 33.05 14.66 41.22
CA ASN A 329 33.47 14.26 39.87
C ASN A 329 32.57 13.13 39.31
N GLY A 330 32.24 12.11 40.10
CA GLY A 330 31.32 11.05 39.68
C GLY A 330 29.89 11.55 39.43
N GLN A 331 29.41 12.51 40.21
CA GLN A 331 28.11 13.17 39.97
C GLN A 331 28.11 14.04 38.70
N GLU A 332 29.22 14.71 38.41
CA GLU A 332 29.43 15.49 37.18
C GLU A 332 29.47 14.57 35.95
N GLU A 333 30.26 13.49 36.00
CA GLU A 333 30.35 12.48 34.94
C GLU A 333 28.98 11.84 34.65
N PHE A 334 28.21 11.51 35.70
CA PHE A 334 26.85 10.98 35.55
C PHE A 334 25.89 12.00 34.91
N ARG A 335 25.98 13.28 35.30
CA ARG A 335 25.18 14.34 34.67
C ARG A 335 25.51 14.49 33.19
N GLN A 336 26.79 14.54 32.85
CA GLN A 336 27.28 14.61 31.47
C GLN A 336 26.93 13.35 30.65
N ALA A 337 26.85 12.18 31.28
CA ALA A 337 26.37 10.96 30.62
C ALA A 337 24.86 11.04 30.31
N CYS A 338 24.05 11.51 31.27
CA CYS A 338 22.62 11.77 31.08
C CYS A 338 22.37 12.81 29.98
N GLU A 339 23.09 13.93 29.99
CA GLU A 339 23.01 14.98 28.96
C GLU A 339 23.40 14.45 27.57
N ARG A 340 24.51 13.71 27.46
CA ARG A 340 24.91 13.06 26.19
C ARG A 340 23.88 12.05 25.69
N ALA A 341 23.26 11.27 26.57
CA ALA A 341 22.20 10.32 26.20
C ALA A 341 20.92 11.04 25.72
N LEU A 342 20.51 12.11 26.41
CA LEU A 342 19.39 12.96 26.00
C LEU A 342 19.67 13.65 24.65
N GLU A 343 20.86 14.20 24.45
CA GLU A 343 21.26 14.76 23.16
C GLU A 343 21.25 13.72 22.04
N ALA A 344 21.77 12.51 22.29
CA ALA A 344 21.79 11.44 21.31
C ALA A 344 20.37 11.04 20.88
N ARG A 345 19.44 10.94 21.86
CA ARG A 345 18.02 10.69 21.60
C ARG A 345 17.38 11.83 20.80
N ILE A 346 17.55 13.08 21.21
CA ILE A 346 17.05 14.26 20.46
C ILE A 346 17.62 14.30 19.03
N LYS A 347 18.89 13.93 18.83
CA LYS A 347 19.52 13.84 17.49
C LYS A 347 18.95 12.68 16.67
N PHE A 348 18.60 11.56 17.29
CA PHE A 348 17.92 10.43 16.64
C PHE A 348 16.49 10.80 16.22
N ASP A 349 15.68 11.29 17.16
CA ASP A 349 14.29 11.70 16.92
C ASP A 349 14.21 12.77 15.82
N LYS A 350 15.12 13.77 15.82
CA LYS A 350 15.23 14.77 14.75
C LYS A 350 15.57 14.15 13.38
N ARG A 351 16.42 13.13 13.32
CA ARG A 351 16.72 12.43 12.05
C ARG A 351 15.50 11.66 11.55
N GLN A 352 14.79 10.96 12.44
CA GLN A 352 13.57 10.24 12.11
C GLN A 352 12.47 11.18 11.60
N HIS A 353 12.22 12.30 12.29
CA HIS A 353 11.27 13.31 11.85
C HIS A 353 11.68 13.96 10.53
N ASN A 354 12.94 14.32 10.33
CA ASN A 354 13.41 14.86 9.05
C ASN A 354 13.26 13.86 7.90
N ALA A 355 13.56 12.58 8.11
CA ALA A 355 13.33 11.53 7.11
C ALA A 355 11.84 11.38 6.78
N ARG A 356 10.95 11.46 7.78
CA ARG A 356 9.51 11.42 7.56
C ARG A 356 8.98 12.66 6.83
N ILE A 357 9.53 13.84 7.12
CA ILE A 357 9.22 15.08 6.38
C ILE A 357 9.63 14.92 4.91
N GLN A 358 10.84 14.44 4.62
CA GLN A 358 11.29 14.21 3.24
C GLN A 358 10.43 13.18 2.48
N GLN A 359 9.96 12.12 3.15
CA GLN A 359 9.00 11.19 2.55
C GLN A 359 7.70 11.90 2.14
N LEU A 360 7.11 12.68 3.05
CA LEU A 360 5.88 13.42 2.79
C LEU A 360 6.07 14.53 1.73
N GLU A 361 7.22 15.21 1.71
CA GLU A 361 7.58 16.18 0.67
C GLU A 361 7.66 15.53 -0.72
N ASN A 362 8.25 14.34 -0.81
CA ASN A 362 8.32 13.56 -2.07
C ASN A 362 6.93 13.09 -2.51
N GLU A 363 6.10 12.61 -1.58
CA GLU A 363 4.72 12.18 -1.84
C GLU A 363 3.86 13.37 -2.33
N ILE A 364 3.99 14.53 -1.70
CA ILE A 364 3.33 15.78 -2.14
C ILE A 364 3.79 16.17 -3.55
N HIS A 365 5.08 16.08 -3.88
CA HIS A 365 5.56 16.36 -5.24
C HIS A 365 4.99 15.39 -6.27
N TYR A 366 4.97 14.09 -5.96
CA TYR A 366 4.41 13.06 -6.83
C TYR A 366 2.90 13.29 -7.09
N LEU A 367 2.13 13.59 -6.03
CA LEU A 367 0.71 13.92 -6.15
C LEU A 367 0.47 15.21 -6.95
N GLN A 368 1.32 16.24 -6.78
CA GLN A 368 1.24 17.47 -7.58
C GLN A 368 1.57 17.25 -9.07
N GLU A 369 2.50 16.35 -9.39
CA GLU A 369 2.81 15.99 -10.77
C GLU A 369 1.69 15.17 -11.41
N ASN A 370 1.13 14.20 -10.68
CA ASN A 370 -0.05 13.45 -11.09
C ASN A 370 -1.24 14.38 -11.35
N LEU A 371 -1.54 15.33 -10.46
CA LEU A 371 -2.60 16.32 -10.67
C LEU A 371 -2.40 17.15 -11.94
N LYS A 372 -1.19 17.68 -12.19
CA LYS A 372 -0.87 18.40 -13.45
C LYS A 372 -1.02 17.50 -14.68
N SER A 373 -0.69 16.22 -14.58
CA SER A 373 -0.89 15.26 -15.67
C SER A 373 -2.38 15.05 -15.97
N MET A 374 -3.21 14.96 -14.92
CA MET A 374 -4.66 14.80 -15.01
C MET A 374 -5.33 16.06 -15.55
N GLU A 375 -4.94 17.26 -15.09
CA GLU A 375 -5.38 18.55 -15.64
C GLU A 375 -5.06 18.66 -17.15
N LYS A 376 -3.87 18.19 -17.57
CA LYS A 376 -3.49 18.18 -18.99
C LYS A 376 -4.30 17.18 -19.82
N ILE A 377 -4.58 15.99 -19.29
CA ILE A 377 -5.44 15.00 -19.95
C ILE A 377 -6.86 15.55 -20.07
N GLN A 378 -7.41 16.09 -18.99
CA GLN A 378 -8.74 16.73 -18.99
C GLN A 378 -8.82 17.86 -20.02
N GLY A 379 -7.84 18.76 -20.08
CA GLY A 379 -7.81 19.82 -21.09
C GLY A 379 -7.71 19.33 -22.55
N LEU A 380 -7.13 18.14 -22.79
CA LEU A 380 -7.16 17.50 -24.11
C LEU A 380 -8.52 16.86 -24.40
N THR A 381 -9.16 16.24 -23.41
CA THR A 381 -10.51 15.66 -23.54
C THR A 381 -11.57 16.75 -23.77
N ASP A 382 -11.48 17.88 -23.06
CA ASP A 382 -12.36 19.03 -23.23
C ASP A 382 -12.23 19.62 -24.65
N LEU A 383 -11.00 19.69 -25.18
CA LEU A 383 -10.75 20.13 -26.56
C LEU A 383 -11.35 19.15 -27.60
N GLN A 384 -11.16 17.84 -27.41
CA GLN A 384 -11.75 16.82 -28.28
C GLN A 384 -13.28 16.84 -28.26
N LEU A 385 -13.88 17.10 -27.09
CA LEU A 385 -15.33 17.26 -26.96
C LEU A 385 -15.83 18.49 -27.72
N GLN A 386 -15.12 19.62 -27.63
CA GLN A 386 -15.43 20.83 -28.40
C GLN A 386 -15.34 20.57 -29.91
N GLU A 387 -14.25 19.92 -30.38
CA GLU A 387 -14.08 19.58 -31.80
C GLU A 387 -15.22 18.69 -32.32
N ALA A 388 -15.65 17.71 -31.52
CA ALA A 388 -16.78 16.83 -31.84
C ALA A 388 -18.13 17.56 -31.87
N ASP A 389 -18.39 18.48 -30.94
CA ASP A 389 -19.60 19.31 -30.97
C ASP A 389 -19.60 20.29 -32.16
N GLU A 390 -18.45 20.88 -32.52
CA GLU A 390 -18.33 21.71 -33.72
C GLU A 390 -18.54 20.91 -35.02
N GLU A 391 -18.07 19.67 -35.10
CA GLU A 391 -18.30 18.79 -36.25
C GLU A 391 -19.76 18.33 -36.31
N LYS A 392 -20.38 18.02 -35.17
CA LYS A 392 -21.82 17.75 -35.06
C LYS A 392 -22.67 18.92 -35.56
N GLU A 393 -22.36 20.16 -35.16
CA GLU A 393 -23.07 21.35 -35.67
C GLU A 393 -22.85 21.56 -37.17
N ARG A 394 -21.63 21.29 -37.69
CA ARG A 394 -21.37 21.29 -39.15
C ARG A 394 -22.22 20.26 -39.88
N ILE A 395 -22.35 19.03 -39.36
CA ILE A 395 -23.18 17.97 -39.93
C ILE A 395 -24.67 18.36 -39.87
N LEU A 396 -25.16 18.90 -38.75
CA LEU A 396 -26.53 19.38 -38.60
C LEU A 396 -26.85 20.48 -39.62
N ALA A 397 -25.94 21.44 -39.85
CA ALA A 397 -26.09 22.47 -40.86
C ALA A 397 -26.16 21.88 -42.30
N GLN A 398 -25.30 20.90 -42.62
CA GLN A 398 -25.34 20.20 -43.90
C GLN A 398 -26.64 19.41 -44.10
N LEU A 399 -27.14 18.73 -43.07
CA LEU A 399 -28.42 18.01 -43.12
C LEU A 399 -29.59 18.97 -43.35
N GLN A 400 -29.62 20.13 -42.68
CA GLN A 400 -30.63 21.16 -42.92
C GLN A 400 -30.55 21.73 -44.35
N GLU A 401 -29.35 21.89 -44.92
CA GLU A 401 -29.20 22.27 -46.32
C GLU A 401 -29.73 21.20 -47.28
N LEU A 402 -29.41 19.93 -47.04
CA LEU A 402 -29.89 18.81 -47.85
C LEU A 402 -31.41 18.69 -47.78
N GLU A 403 -32.01 18.87 -46.61
CA GLU A 403 -33.46 18.89 -46.45
C GLU A 403 -34.11 20.07 -47.22
N LYS A 404 -33.49 21.27 -47.18
CA LYS A 404 -33.92 22.44 -47.97
C LYS A 404 -33.77 22.20 -49.48
N LYS A 405 -32.70 21.52 -49.93
CA LYS A 405 -32.48 21.12 -51.33
C LYS A 405 -33.55 20.13 -51.77
N LYS A 406 -33.76 19.05 -51.00
CA LYS A 406 -34.80 18.05 -51.25
C LYS A 406 -36.20 18.69 -51.35
N LYS A 407 -36.61 19.54 -50.40
CA LYS A 407 -37.92 20.23 -50.44
C LYS A 407 -38.11 21.08 -51.72
N ARG A 408 -37.04 21.64 -52.29
CA ARG A 408 -37.09 22.37 -53.58
C ARG A 408 -37.18 21.43 -54.78
N GLU A 409 -36.51 20.27 -54.73
CA GLU A 409 -36.61 19.25 -55.78
C GLU A 409 -37.98 18.56 -55.77
N ASP A 410 -38.50 18.21 -54.60
CA ASP A 410 -39.85 17.69 -54.41
C ASP A 410 -40.88 18.68 -55.00
N ALA A 411 -40.78 19.97 -54.66
CA ALA A 411 -41.65 21.02 -55.23
C ALA A 411 -41.55 21.14 -56.76
N ARG A 412 -40.32 21.15 -57.32
CA ARG A 412 -40.12 21.15 -58.79
C ARG A 412 -40.72 19.92 -59.46
N SER A 413 -40.57 18.74 -58.85
CA SER A 413 -41.15 17.50 -59.39
C SER A 413 -42.68 17.57 -59.36
N GLN A 414 -43.26 18.14 -58.30
CA GLN A 414 -44.70 18.33 -58.18
C GLN A 414 -45.23 19.33 -59.23
N GLU A 415 -44.53 20.43 -59.49
CA GLU A 415 -44.83 21.36 -60.59
C GLU A 415 -44.78 20.66 -61.96
N GLN A 416 -43.77 19.83 -62.21
CA GLN A 416 -43.67 19.03 -63.44
C GLN A 416 -44.82 18.03 -63.58
N PHE A 417 -45.19 17.33 -62.51
CA PHE A 417 -46.35 16.42 -62.51
C PHE A 417 -47.67 17.15 -62.78
N LEU A 418 -47.85 18.36 -62.23
CA LEU A 418 -49.04 19.18 -62.50
C LEU A 418 -49.09 19.64 -63.96
N GLY A 419 -47.97 20.10 -64.53
CA GLY A 419 -47.87 20.47 -65.94
C GLY A 419 -48.19 19.29 -66.87
N LEU A 420 -47.62 18.11 -66.60
CA LEU A 420 -47.91 16.89 -67.34
C LEU A 420 -49.39 16.45 -67.23
N ASP A 421 -50.03 16.61 -66.07
CA ASP A 421 -51.46 16.32 -65.92
C ASP A 421 -52.36 17.34 -66.66
N GLU A 422 -51.97 18.62 -66.73
CA GLU A 422 -52.65 19.60 -67.59
C GLU A 422 -52.48 19.29 -69.08
N GLU A 423 -51.27 18.92 -69.53
CA GLU A 423 -51.02 18.45 -70.89
C GLU A 423 -51.87 17.21 -71.20
N LEU A 424 -51.90 16.21 -70.32
CA LEU A 424 -52.68 14.98 -70.49
C LEU A 424 -54.19 15.26 -70.51
N LYS A 425 -54.69 16.20 -69.69
CA LYS A 425 -56.07 16.70 -69.75
C LYS A 425 -56.37 17.43 -71.07
N SER A 426 -55.42 18.22 -71.59
CA SER A 426 -55.57 18.90 -72.88
C SER A 426 -55.61 17.88 -74.03
N LEU A 427 -54.74 16.87 -73.98
CA LEU A 427 -54.65 15.79 -74.96
C LEU A 427 -55.93 14.95 -74.95
N LYS A 428 -56.45 14.58 -73.76
CA LYS A 428 -57.75 13.90 -73.62
C LYS A 428 -58.91 14.70 -74.21
N LYS A 429 -58.93 16.03 -74.05
CA LYS A 429 -59.94 16.91 -74.68
C LYS A 429 -59.78 16.94 -76.20
N ALA A 430 -58.55 17.02 -76.70
CA ALA A 430 -58.25 17.01 -78.14
C ALA A 430 -58.64 15.68 -78.79
N VAL A 431 -58.28 14.54 -78.18
CA VAL A 431 -58.70 13.19 -78.60
C VAL A 431 -60.22 13.08 -78.60
N ALA A 432 -60.89 13.45 -77.51
CA ALA A 432 -62.36 13.41 -77.45
C ALA A 432 -63.06 14.36 -78.45
N ALA A 433 -62.39 15.44 -78.88
CA ALA A 433 -62.88 16.30 -79.97
C ALA A 433 -62.64 15.66 -81.35
N SER A 434 -61.49 15.03 -81.56
CA SER A 434 -61.17 14.24 -82.75
C SER A 434 -62.13 13.06 -82.92
N ASP A 435 -62.41 12.31 -81.85
CA ASP A 435 -63.36 11.20 -81.85
C ASP A 435 -64.78 11.67 -82.21
N LYS A 436 -65.21 12.83 -81.69
CA LYS A 436 -66.49 13.46 -82.06
C LYS A 436 -66.52 13.86 -83.53
N LEU A 437 -65.42 14.37 -84.06
CA LEU A 437 -65.31 14.80 -85.46
C LEU A 437 -65.33 13.58 -86.39
N ALA A 438 -64.55 12.54 -86.09
CA ALA A 438 -64.58 11.26 -86.81
C ALA A 438 -65.96 10.57 -86.71
N ALA A 439 -66.64 10.64 -85.56
CA ALA A 439 -68.01 10.15 -85.42
C ALA A 439 -69.02 10.96 -86.26
N ALA A 440 -68.85 12.30 -86.35
CA ALA A 440 -69.66 13.16 -87.19
C ALA A 440 -69.44 12.83 -88.69
N GLU A 441 -68.19 12.68 -89.12
CA GLU A 441 -67.83 12.23 -90.48
C GLU A 441 -68.41 10.86 -90.80
N LEU A 442 -68.36 9.89 -89.86
CA LEU A 442 -69.02 8.60 -89.99
C LEU A 442 -70.54 8.73 -90.12
N THR A 443 -71.20 9.64 -89.40
CA THR A 443 -72.64 9.89 -89.60
C THR A 443 -72.95 10.54 -90.95
N ILE A 444 -72.11 11.47 -91.42
CA ILE A 444 -72.25 12.09 -92.74
C ILE A 444 -72.08 11.03 -93.85
N ALA A 445 -71.05 10.19 -93.76
CA ALA A 445 -70.83 9.09 -94.70
C ALA A 445 -71.99 8.08 -94.67
N LYS A 446 -72.52 7.75 -93.48
CA LYS A 446 -73.71 6.89 -93.30
C LYS A 446 -74.95 7.50 -93.96
N ASP A 447 -75.16 8.80 -93.84
CA ASP A 447 -76.33 9.47 -94.42
C ASP A 447 -76.17 9.74 -95.94
N GLN A 448 -74.94 9.93 -96.43
CA GLN A 448 -74.61 9.87 -97.86
C GLN A 448 -74.88 8.48 -98.45
N LEU A 449 -74.51 7.41 -97.74
CA LEU A 449 -74.84 6.03 -98.14
C LEU A 449 -76.35 5.78 -98.16
N LYS A 450 -77.11 6.28 -97.17
CA LYS A 450 -78.59 6.25 -97.21
C LYS A 450 -79.16 7.05 -98.38
N SER A 451 -78.61 8.22 -98.68
CA SER A 451 -79.04 9.08 -99.80
C SER A 451 -78.80 8.39 -101.14
N LEU A 452 -77.62 7.80 -101.35
CA LEU A 452 -77.31 6.94 -102.49
C LEU A 452 -78.28 5.74 -102.57
N HIS A 453 -78.54 5.07 -101.45
CA HIS A 453 -79.52 3.98 -101.39
C HIS A 453 -80.93 4.45 -101.80
N GLY A 454 -81.40 5.60 -101.32
CA GLY A 454 -82.67 6.20 -101.72
C GLY A 454 -82.70 6.68 -103.19
N THR A 455 -81.54 6.95 -103.78
CA THR A 455 -81.42 7.26 -105.22
C THR A 455 -81.48 5.97 -106.05
N VAL A 456 -80.84 4.89 -105.60
CA VAL A 456 -80.96 3.54 -106.19
C VAL A 456 -82.41 3.02 -106.11
N VAL A 457 -83.12 3.26 -105.00
CA VAL A 457 -84.54 2.92 -104.86
C VAL A 457 -85.42 3.70 -105.85
N ARG A 458 -85.18 5.00 -106.03
CA ARG A 458 -85.90 5.80 -107.04
C ARG A 458 -85.62 5.33 -108.48
N ILE A 459 -84.37 5.04 -108.83
CA ILE A 459 -84.02 4.46 -110.14
C ILE A 459 -84.73 3.12 -110.37
N ASN A 460 -84.93 2.32 -109.32
CA ASN A 460 -85.69 1.07 -109.40
C ASN A 460 -87.21 1.30 -109.54
N GLN A 461 -87.77 2.37 -108.98
CA GLN A 461 -89.18 2.75 -109.15
C GLN A 461 -89.46 3.39 -110.51
N GLU A 462 -88.59 4.28 -110.99
CA GLU A 462 -88.67 4.87 -112.34
C GLU A 462 -88.52 3.80 -113.44
N ARG A 463 -87.77 2.72 -113.17
CA ARG A 463 -87.73 1.52 -114.03
C ARG A 463 -89.01 0.68 -114.01
N ALA A 464 -89.84 0.77 -112.96
CA ALA A 464 -91.11 0.06 -112.88
C ALA A 464 -92.23 0.80 -113.64
N GLU A 465 -92.22 2.14 -113.64
CA GLU A 465 -93.28 2.96 -114.27
C GLU A 465 -93.17 3.05 -115.80
N VAL A 466 -91.97 2.88 -116.37
CA VAL A 466 -91.77 2.82 -117.83
C VAL A 466 -92.22 1.47 -118.45
N GLY A 467 -92.54 0.47 -117.62
CA GLY A 467 -92.90 -0.89 -118.07
C GLY A 467 -94.37 -1.11 -118.44
N THR A 468 -95.28 -0.15 -118.19
CA THR A 468 -96.73 -0.43 -118.10
C THR A 468 -97.65 0.44 -118.97
N GLN A 469 -97.12 1.12 -119.99
CA GLN A 469 -97.96 1.89 -120.94
C GLN A 469 -97.56 1.77 -122.43
N VAL A 470 -96.90 0.67 -122.80
CA VAL A 470 -96.69 0.26 -124.20
C VAL A 470 -97.14 -1.21 -124.40
N SER A 471 -98.45 -1.45 -124.28
CA SER A 471 -99.15 -2.65 -124.80
C SER A 471 -100.65 -2.58 -124.52
N GLN A 472 -101.43 -1.91 -125.39
CA GLN A 472 -102.80 -2.29 -125.76
C GLN A 472 -103.39 -1.30 -126.79
N ASP A 473 -102.85 -1.35 -128.00
CA ASP A 473 -103.68 -1.22 -129.20
C ASP A 473 -104.02 -2.64 -129.69
N VAL A 474 -105.18 -2.79 -130.35
CA VAL A 474 -105.66 -4.03 -131.01
C VAL A 474 -106.21 -5.14 -130.10
N LEU A 475 -107.50 -5.04 -129.74
CA LEU A 475 -108.55 -5.99 -130.18
C LEU A 475 -109.96 -5.52 -129.78
N ILE A 476 -110.85 -5.42 -130.78
CA ILE A 476 -112.25 -5.01 -130.66
C ILE A 476 -113.14 -6.27 -130.57
N SER A 477 -114.14 -6.30 -129.68
CA SER A 477 -115.49 -6.89 -129.86
C SER A 477 -116.11 -7.41 -128.54
N THR A 478 -117.46 -7.42 -128.47
CA THR A 478 -118.36 -8.04 -127.46
C THR A 478 -118.25 -7.57 -126.00
N VAL A 479 -119.31 -7.49 -125.18
CA VAL A 479 -120.79 -7.27 -125.31
C VAL A 479 -121.30 -7.10 -123.85
N SER A 480 -122.52 -6.61 -123.63
CA SER A 480 -123.32 -6.54 -122.37
C SER A 480 -122.87 -7.45 -121.20
N GLU A 481 -122.93 -7.04 -119.93
CA GLU A 481 -123.88 -6.13 -119.25
C GLU A 481 -123.23 -4.95 -118.47
#